data_AF-A0A7X3TUA8-F1
#
_entry.id   AF-A0A7X3TUA8-F1
#
_cell.length_a   1.000
_cell.length_b   1.000
_cell.length_c   1.000
_cell.angle_alpha   90.00
_cell.angle_beta   90.00
_cell.angle_gamma   90.00
#
_symmetry.space_group_name_H-M   'P 1'
#
loop_
_entity.id
_entity.type
_entity.pdbx_description
1 polymer ?
#
loop_
_entity_poly.entity_id
_entity_poly.type
_entity_poly.pdbx_seq_one_letter_code
_entity_poly.pdbx_strand_id
1 'polypeptide(L)'
;FHGRDLFAPAAAHIAATGHHETLGPARDELTLLPPFAGRAEGTTIRGTVIHVDRYGNLVTTIRKEQLPQDFALDINGHSIEDMVRTFSDAPPGALACHVDSSGFLAIAEREGNAAARTGAARGDAVVLTPR
;
A
#
# COMPACT_ATOMS: atom_id res chain seq x y z
N PHE A 1 11.48 -23.75 -12.39
CA PHE A 1 10.93 -22.39 -12.23
C PHE A 1 9.43 -22.50 -11.96
N HIS A 2 9.00 -22.46 -10.70
CA HIS A 2 7.61 -22.83 -10.33
C HIS A 2 6.52 -21.99 -11.01
N GLY A 3 6.80 -20.73 -11.37
CA GLY A 3 5.89 -19.92 -12.20
C GLY A 3 5.48 -20.61 -13.51
N ARG A 4 6.46 -21.16 -14.23
CA ARG A 4 6.27 -21.83 -15.52
C ARG A 4 5.86 -23.29 -15.36
N ASP A 5 6.45 -23.98 -14.38
CA ASP A 5 6.35 -25.44 -14.29
C ASP A 5 5.19 -25.91 -13.39
N LEU A 6 4.64 -25.04 -12.53
CA LEU A 6 3.56 -25.38 -11.60
C LEU A 6 2.35 -24.44 -11.74
N PHE A 7 2.55 -23.13 -11.59
CA PHE A 7 1.44 -22.17 -11.55
C PHE A 7 0.78 -21.93 -12.92
N ALA A 8 1.58 -21.77 -13.98
CA ALA A 8 1.04 -21.55 -15.32
C ALA A 8 0.20 -22.75 -15.85
N PRO A 9 0.65 -24.02 -15.74
CA PRO A 9 -0.17 -25.17 -16.13
C PRO A 9 -1.42 -25.32 -15.27
N ALA A 10 -1.34 -25.07 -13.96
CA ALA A 10 -2.51 -25.12 -13.08
C ALA A 10 -3.56 -24.06 -13.48
N ALA A 11 -3.13 -22.83 -13.77
CA ALA A 11 -4.02 -21.77 -14.26
C ALA A 11 -4.64 -22.12 -15.62
N ALA A 12 -3.85 -22.66 -16.56
CA ALA A 12 -4.34 -23.10 -17.86
C ALA A 12 -5.36 -24.24 -17.74
N HIS A 13 -5.12 -25.20 -16.86
CA HIS A 13 -6.03 -26.30 -16.58
C HIS A 13 -7.36 -25.81 -16.00
N ILE A 14 -7.33 -24.91 -15.01
CA ILE A 14 -8.54 -24.29 -14.47
C ILE A 14 -9.28 -23.50 -15.56
N ALA A 15 -8.58 -22.72 -16.38
CA ALA A 15 -9.21 -21.95 -17.44
C ALA A 15 -9.85 -22.84 -18.53
N ALA A 16 -9.22 -23.97 -18.85
CA ALA A 16 -9.71 -24.90 -19.88
C ALA A 16 -10.86 -25.79 -19.38
N THR A 17 -10.86 -26.18 -18.10
CA THR A 17 -11.76 -27.22 -17.58
C THR A 17 -12.73 -26.72 -16.52
N GLY A 18 -12.43 -25.62 -15.82
CA GLY A 18 -13.17 -25.15 -14.65
C GLY A 18 -12.92 -25.93 -13.37
N HIS A 19 -12.13 -27.01 -13.40
CA HIS A 19 -12.02 -27.98 -12.31
C HIS A 19 -10.73 -27.81 -11.49
N HIS A 20 -10.78 -26.94 -10.47
CA HIS A 20 -9.65 -26.70 -9.56
C HIS A 20 -9.38 -27.87 -8.61
N GLU A 21 -10.41 -28.63 -8.25
CA GLU A 21 -10.36 -29.81 -7.38
C GLU A 21 -9.50 -30.95 -7.94
N THR A 22 -9.23 -30.94 -9.25
CA THR A 22 -8.38 -31.96 -9.91
C THR A 22 -6.89 -31.64 -9.83
N LEU A 23 -6.52 -30.45 -9.33
CA LEU A 23 -5.12 -30.03 -9.20
C LEU A 23 -4.38 -30.69 -8.02
N GLY A 24 -5.12 -31.34 -7.12
CA GLY A 24 -4.55 -32.04 -5.98
C GLY A 24 -5.52 -32.13 -4.80
N PRO A 25 -5.05 -32.72 -3.68
CA PRO A 25 -5.86 -32.82 -2.47
C PRO A 25 -6.20 -31.43 -1.91
N ALA A 26 -7.40 -31.30 -1.36
CA ALA A 26 -7.76 -30.12 -0.58
C ALA A 26 -6.78 -29.89 0.57
N ARG A 27 -6.55 -28.62 0.90
CA ARG A 27 -5.73 -28.18 2.03
C ARG A 27 -6.56 -27.24 2.88
N ASP A 28 -6.62 -27.54 4.17
CA ASP A 28 -7.37 -26.72 5.13
C ASP A 28 -6.49 -25.62 5.77
N GLU A 29 -5.19 -25.64 5.48
CA GLU A 29 -4.20 -24.72 6.05
C GLU A 29 -3.59 -23.84 4.97
N LEU A 30 -3.60 -22.52 5.21
CA LEU A 30 -2.92 -21.52 4.41
C LEU A 30 -1.86 -20.82 5.25
N THR A 31 -0.68 -20.62 4.70
CA THR A 31 0.31 -19.72 5.30
C THR A 31 -0.16 -18.29 5.05
N LEU A 32 -0.73 -17.66 6.09
CA LEU A 32 -1.18 -16.28 6.05
C LEU A 32 -0.05 -15.34 6.47
N LEU A 33 0.18 -14.30 5.67
CA LEU A 33 0.99 -13.16 6.10
C LEU A 33 0.16 -12.28 7.03
N PRO A 34 0.79 -11.51 7.94
CA PRO A 34 0.10 -10.50 8.72
C PRO A 34 -0.70 -9.54 7.82
N PRO A 35 -1.84 -9.00 8.29
CA PRO A 35 -2.62 -8.06 7.50
C PRO A 35 -1.77 -6.88 7.03
N PHE A 36 -1.90 -6.56 5.74
CA PHE A 36 -1.39 -5.30 5.17
C PHE A 36 -2.32 -4.17 5.61
N ALA A 37 -2.17 -3.77 6.87
CA ALA A 37 -2.94 -2.73 7.55
C ALA A 37 -2.03 -1.94 8.49
N GLY A 38 -2.37 -0.67 8.74
CA GLY A 38 -1.75 0.09 9.82
C GLY A 38 -2.08 -0.53 11.17
N ARG A 39 -1.18 -0.44 12.14
CA ARG A 39 -1.39 -0.89 13.52
C ARG A 39 -1.76 0.31 14.40
N ALA A 40 -2.87 0.21 15.11
CA ALA A 40 -3.22 1.21 16.12
C ALA A 40 -2.27 1.13 17.32
N GLU A 41 -1.72 2.27 17.72
CA GLU A 41 -0.84 2.48 18.86
C GLU A 41 -1.34 3.70 19.65
N GLY A 42 -2.28 3.47 20.58
CA GLY A 42 -2.97 4.54 21.29
C GLY A 42 -3.89 5.33 20.34
N THR A 43 -3.64 6.63 20.21
CA THR A 43 -4.32 7.49 19.24
C THR A 43 -3.66 7.48 17.87
N THR A 44 -2.44 6.96 17.75
CA THR A 44 -1.68 6.95 16.49
C THR A 44 -1.90 5.67 15.70
N ILE A 45 -1.63 5.71 14.40
CA ILE A 45 -1.60 4.53 13.54
C ILE A 45 -0.21 4.42 12.93
N ARG A 46 0.47 3.31 13.22
CA ARG A 46 1.79 2.99 12.68
C ARG A 46 1.65 2.10 11.46
N GLY A 47 2.08 2.59 10.31
CA GLY A 47 2.16 1.87 9.05
C GLY A 47 3.59 1.70 8.56
N THR A 48 3.72 1.08 7.39
CA THR A 48 4.98 0.98 6.65
C THR A 48 4.77 1.18 5.16
N VAL A 49 5.78 1.65 4.45
CA VAL A 49 5.77 1.71 2.99
C VAL A 49 5.83 0.28 2.45
N ILE A 50 4.79 -0.14 1.72
CA ILE A 50 4.71 -1.47 1.11
C ILE A 50 5.19 -1.50 -0.33
N HIS A 51 5.09 -0.36 -1.02
CA HIS A 51 5.45 -0.24 -2.42
C HIS A 51 5.88 1.19 -2.74
N VAL A 52 6.90 1.32 -3.58
CA VAL A 52 7.24 2.57 -4.27
C VAL A 52 6.89 2.34 -5.73
N ASP A 53 5.93 3.11 -6.24
CA ASP A 53 5.50 2.94 -7.62
C ASP A 53 6.54 3.51 -8.61
N ARG A 54 6.30 3.33 -9.91
CA ARG A 54 7.22 3.80 -10.96
C ARG A 54 7.40 5.32 -11.02
N TYR A 55 6.49 6.09 -10.41
CA TYR A 55 6.53 7.55 -10.35
C TYR A 55 7.22 8.04 -9.08
N GLY A 56 7.46 7.15 -8.12
CA GLY A 56 8.03 7.48 -6.81
C GLY A 56 7.00 7.80 -5.74
N ASN A 57 5.72 7.46 -5.96
CA ASN A 57 4.71 7.53 -4.90
C ASN A 57 4.92 6.40 -3.90
N LEU A 58 4.70 6.70 -2.63
CA LEU A 58 4.88 5.76 -1.53
C LEU A 58 3.52 5.23 -1.09
N VAL A 59 3.25 3.96 -1.37
CA VAL A 59 2.02 3.28 -0.92
C VAL A 59 2.29 2.67 0.45
N THR A 60 1.41 2.94 1.42
CA THR A 60 1.58 2.50 2.81
C THR A 60 0.65 1.35 3.17
N THR A 61 0.88 0.69 4.31
CA THR A 61 -0.07 -0.27 4.88
C THR A 61 -1.35 0.37 5.42
N ILE A 62 -1.40 1.70 5.61
CA ILE A 62 -2.56 2.37 6.23
C ILE A 62 -3.70 2.39 5.22
N ARG A 63 -4.88 1.91 5.62
CA ARG A 63 -6.06 1.84 4.75
C ARG A 63 -7.00 3.01 4.99
N LYS A 64 -7.82 3.31 3.98
CA LYS A 64 -8.87 4.34 4.02
C LYS A 64 -9.76 4.24 5.26
N GLU A 65 -10.15 3.02 5.66
CA GLU A 65 -11.04 2.78 6.79
C GLU A 65 -10.40 3.11 8.15
N GLN A 66 -9.07 3.31 8.17
CA GLN A 66 -8.32 3.67 9.37
C GLN A 66 -8.11 5.19 9.48
N LEU A 67 -8.44 5.97 8.45
CA LEU A 67 -8.17 7.40 8.44
C LEU A 67 -9.15 8.14 9.35
N PRO A 68 -8.67 8.93 10.32
CA PRO A 68 -9.52 9.87 11.04
C PRO A 68 -9.90 11.04 10.12
N GLN A 69 -10.79 11.91 10.60
CA GLN A 69 -11.23 13.08 9.84
C GLN A 69 -10.10 14.10 9.60
N ASP A 70 -9.23 14.29 10.58
CA ASP A 70 -8.08 15.19 10.52
C ASP A 70 -6.84 14.50 11.11
N PHE A 71 -5.71 14.61 10.43
CA PHE A 71 -4.46 13.96 10.82
C PHE A 71 -3.22 14.61 10.19
N ALA A 72 -2.06 14.33 10.79
CA ALA A 72 -0.76 14.48 10.17
C ALA A 72 -0.16 13.11 9.85
N LEU A 73 0.61 13.02 8.77
CA LEU A 73 1.37 11.84 8.41
C LEU A 73 2.87 12.16 8.44
N ASP A 74 3.63 11.40 9.21
CA ASP A 74 5.07 11.56 9.33
C ASP A 74 5.80 10.39 8.65
N ILE A 75 6.80 10.72 7.82
CA ILE A 75 7.69 9.76 7.16
C ILE A 75 9.10 10.35 7.05
N ASN A 76 10.11 9.65 7.55
CA ASN A 76 11.53 10.06 7.50
C ASN A 76 11.78 11.55 7.87
N GLY A 77 11.04 12.07 8.86
CA GLY A 77 11.15 13.46 9.32
C GLY A 77 10.38 14.50 8.50
N HIS A 78 9.65 14.08 7.46
CA HIS A 78 8.71 14.92 6.73
C HIS A 78 7.31 14.75 7.29
N SER A 79 6.71 15.85 7.75
CA SER A 79 5.31 15.91 8.14
C SER A 79 4.45 16.37 6.96
N ILE A 80 3.38 15.64 6.68
CA ILE A 80 2.48 15.85 5.55
C ILE A 80 1.06 15.97 6.11
N GLU A 81 0.46 17.13 5.88
CA GLU A 81 -0.84 17.49 6.46
C GLU A 81 -1.96 17.48 5.43
N ASP A 82 -1.61 17.70 4.16
CA ASP A 82 -2.58 17.85 3.09
C ASP A 82 -3.11 16.50 2.64
N MET A 83 -4.38 16.23 2.95
CA MET A 83 -5.15 15.14 2.36
C MET A 83 -5.91 15.64 1.14
N VAL A 84 -5.51 15.15 -0.04
CA VAL A 84 -6.12 15.51 -1.32
C VAL A 84 -6.94 14.36 -1.90
N ARG A 85 -7.94 14.70 -2.73
CA ARG A 85 -8.72 13.68 -3.44
C ARG A 85 -7.95 13.13 -4.62
N THR A 86 -7.24 14.00 -5.33
CA THR A 86 -6.39 13.67 -6.46
C THR A 86 -5.08 14.46 -6.41
N PHE A 87 -4.04 13.97 -7.08
CA PHE A 87 -2.74 14.66 -7.17
C PHE A 87 -2.84 16.12 -7.63
N SER A 88 -3.82 16.43 -8.50
CA SER A 88 -4.02 17.76 -9.08
C SER A 88 -4.55 18.80 -8.08
N ASP A 89 -5.08 18.35 -6.94
CA ASP A 89 -5.61 19.26 -5.91
C ASP A 89 -4.49 19.83 -5.02
N ALA A 90 -3.30 19.22 -5.02
CA ALA A 90 -2.12 19.73 -4.31
C ALA A 90 -1.41 20.82 -5.15
N PRO A 91 -0.73 21.82 -4.57
CA PRO A 91 0.12 22.74 -5.33
C PRO A 91 1.26 22.02 -6.07
N PRO A 92 1.73 22.50 -7.24
CA PRO A 92 2.89 21.92 -7.91
C PRO A 92 4.10 21.83 -6.98
N GLY A 93 4.76 20.66 -6.96
CA GLY A 93 5.88 20.40 -6.06
C GLY A 93 5.50 20.30 -4.57
N ALA A 94 4.23 20.14 -4.21
CA ALA A 94 3.84 19.83 -2.83
C ALA A 94 3.81 18.32 -2.59
N LEU A 95 4.20 17.91 -1.37
CA LEU A 95 3.91 16.56 -0.87
C LEU A 95 2.48 16.53 -0.34
N ALA A 96 1.71 15.53 -0.75
CA ALA A 96 0.34 15.35 -0.30
C ALA A 96 0.00 13.87 -0.13
N CYS A 97 -0.95 13.62 0.76
CA CYS A 97 -1.53 12.31 1.00
C CYS A 97 -2.80 12.15 0.17
N HIS A 98 -3.03 10.96 -0.39
CA HIS A 98 -4.32 10.61 -1.00
C HIS A 98 -4.59 9.12 -0.81
N VAL A 99 -5.85 8.70 -0.97
CA VAL A 99 -6.18 7.27 -1.02
C VAL A 99 -6.08 6.81 -2.47
N ASP A 100 -5.28 5.78 -2.72
CA ASP A 100 -5.12 5.19 -4.05
C ASP A 100 -6.35 4.34 -4.46
N SER A 101 -6.35 3.86 -5.71
CA SER A 101 -7.44 3.03 -6.24
C SER A 101 -7.62 1.68 -5.52
N SER A 102 -6.63 1.25 -4.74
CA SER A 102 -6.63 0.02 -3.95
C SER A 102 -7.04 0.23 -2.49
N GLY A 103 -7.35 1.48 -2.10
CA GLY A 103 -7.81 1.84 -0.76
C GLY A 103 -6.68 2.07 0.25
N PHE A 104 -5.43 2.18 -0.20
CA PHE A 104 -4.29 2.48 0.65
C PHE A 104 -4.00 3.98 0.69
N LEU A 105 -3.54 4.47 1.83
CA LEU A 105 -2.98 5.80 1.95
C LEU A 105 -1.62 5.84 1.23
N ALA A 106 -1.52 6.74 0.27
CA ALA A 106 -0.33 6.96 -0.52
C ALA A 106 0.19 8.39 -0.33
N ILE A 107 1.51 8.54 -0.38
CA ILE A 107 2.21 9.82 -0.34
C ILE A 107 2.77 10.10 -1.73
N ALA A 108 2.49 11.29 -2.23
CA ALA A 108 2.88 11.71 -3.56
C ALA A 108 3.42 13.13 -3.56
N GLU A 109 4.27 13.44 -4.53
CA GLU A 109 4.68 14.80 -4.83
C GLU A 109 4.05 15.20 -6.17
N ARG A 110 3.31 16.31 -6.20
CA ARG A 110 2.75 16.78 -7.47
C ARG A 110 3.87 17.12 -8.44
N GLU A 111 3.88 16.47 -9.60
CA GLU A 111 4.89 16.65 -10.65
C GLU A 111 6.32 16.31 -10.18
N GLY A 112 6.45 15.47 -9.15
CA GLY A 112 7.74 15.10 -8.55
C GLY A 112 7.84 13.62 -8.17
N ASN A 113 8.74 13.32 -7.23
CA ASN A 113 9.04 11.96 -6.77
C ASN A 113 9.14 11.96 -5.25
N ALA A 114 8.07 11.51 -4.58
CA ALA A 114 7.99 11.53 -3.12
C ALA A 114 9.06 10.68 -2.43
N ALA A 115 9.42 9.53 -3.02
CA ALA A 115 10.48 8.67 -2.50
C ALA A 115 11.85 9.37 -2.53
N ALA A 116 12.19 10.02 -3.64
CA ALA A 116 13.43 10.77 -3.77
C ALA A 116 13.46 11.97 -2.82
N ARG A 117 12.32 12.68 -2.67
CA ARG A 117 12.22 13.85 -1.80
C ARG A 117 12.31 13.52 -0.31
N THR A 118 11.66 12.44 0.12
CA THR A 118 11.64 12.02 1.53
C THR A 118 12.79 11.08 1.90
N GLY A 119 13.53 10.59 0.90
CA GLY A 119 14.52 9.53 1.07
C GLY A 119 13.92 8.20 1.50
N ALA A 120 12.59 8.03 1.40
CA ALA A 120 11.90 6.85 1.88
C ALA A 120 11.90 5.69 0.87
N ALA A 121 11.92 4.48 1.40
CA ALA A 121 11.90 3.24 0.65
C ALA A 121 10.91 2.23 1.23
N ARG A 122 10.69 1.14 0.50
CA ARG A 122 9.88 0.01 0.97
C ARG A 122 10.43 -0.50 2.31
N GLY A 123 9.55 -0.60 3.30
CA GLY A 123 9.86 -1.03 4.66
C GLY A 123 9.95 0.12 5.67
N ASP A 124 10.11 1.37 5.21
CA ASP A 124 10.19 2.52 6.10
C ASP A 124 8.88 2.74 6.85
N ALA A 125 9.01 3.20 8.09
CA ALA A 125 7.87 3.44 8.97
C ALA A 125 7.15 4.73 8.56
N VAL A 126 5.82 4.69 8.68
CA VAL A 126 4.95 5.85 8.51
C VAL A 126 4.08 5.96 9.76
N VAL A 127 3.92 7.15 10.32
CA VAL A 127 3.11 7.37 11.52
C VAL A 127 2.01 8.36 11.18
N LEU A 128 0.77 7.95 11.41
CA LEU A 128 -0.39 8.83 11.31
C LEU A 128 -0.81 9.24 12.73
N THR A 129 -0.92 10.54 12.94
CA THR A 129 -1.34 11.13 14.22
C THR A 129 -2.62 11.96 14.01
N PRO A 130 -3.75 11.62 14.65
CA PRO A 130 -4.96 12.44 14.62
C PRO A 130 -4.71 13.82 15.23
N ARG A 131 -5.49 14.81 14.78
CA ARG A 131 -5.48 16.18 15.29
C ARG A 131 -6.70 16.48 16.16
#